data_AF-A0A2M8WDW1-F1
#
_entry.id   AF-A0A2M8WDW1-F1
#
_cell.length_a   1.000
_cell.length_b   1.000
_cell.length_c   1.000
_cell.angle_alpha   90.00
_cell.angle_beta   90.00
_cell.angle_gamma   90.00
#
_symmetry.space_group_name_H-M   'P 1'
#
loop_
_entity.id
_entity.type
_entity.pdbx_description
1 polymer ?
#
loop_
_entity_poly.entity_id
_entity_poly.type
_entity_poly.pdbx_seq_one_letter_code
_entity_poly.pdbx_strand_id
1 'polypeptide(L)' 'MTALSFHLSRALAKGRAAPAPPASRADLLLTLLRKRAAAHNAGAPELEALLRDQIRWALPMERC' A
#
# COMPACT_ATOMS: atom_id res chain seq x y z
N MET A 1 3.96 27.39 -13.09
CA MET A 1 3.62 25.98 -12.73
C MET A 1 4.26 25.69 -11.37
N THR A 2 3.44 25.50 -10.34
CA THR A 2 3.87 25.46 -8.93
C THR A 2 4.60 24.15 -8.61
N ALA A 3 5.73 24.21 -7.91
CA ALA A 3 6.56 23.06 -7.54
C ALA A 3 5.78 21.90 -6.88
N LEU A 4 4.69 22.20 -6.16
CA LEU A 4 3.76 21.24 -5.56
C LEU A 4 3.18 20.25 -6.60
N SER A 5 2.83 20.73 -7.79
CA SER A 5 2.27 19.90 -8.86
C SER A 5 3.29 18.91 -9.45
N PHE A 6 4.58 19.28 -9.45
CA PHE A 6 5.67 18.41 -9.87
C PHE A 6 5.96 17.32 -8.82
N HIS A 7 5.96 17.67 -7.53
CA HIS A 7 6.14 16.69 -6.45
C HIS A 7 5.01 15.67 -6.40
N LEU A 8 3.77 16.11 -6.58
CA LEU A 8 2.60 15.21 -6.64
C LEU A 8 2.68 14.28 -7.86
N SER A 9 2.95 14.83 -9.05
CA SER A 9 3.10 14.03 -10.28
C SER A 9 4.23 13.02 -10.17
N ARG A 10 5.35 13.39 -9.54
CA ARG A 10 6.49 12.50 -9.29
C ARG A 10 6.18 11.43 -8.24
N ALA A 11 5.43 11.76 -7.19
CA ALA A 11 4.96 10.79 -6.21
C ALA A 11 3.98 9.77 -6.84
N LEU A 12 3.08 10.24 -7.70
CA LEU A 12 2.16 9.40 -8.47
C LEU A 12 2.89 8.52 -9.48
N ALA A 13 3.86 9.08 -10.22
CA ALA A 13 4.68 8.30 -11.16
C ALA A 13 5.50 7.22 -10.44
N LYS A 14 6.06 7.54 -9.27
CA LYS A 14 6.77 6.57 -8.43
C LYS A 14 5.84 5.52 -7.83
N GLY A 15 4.58 5.87 -7.55
CA GLY A 15 3.53 4.92 -7.14
C GLY A 15 3.03 4.02 -8.27
N ARG A 16 3.14 4.45 -9.53
CA ARG A 16 2.78 3.68 -10.75
C ARG A 16 3.91 2.83 -11.30
N ALA A 17 5.16 3.06 -10.90
CA ALA A 17 6.25 2.12 -11.18
C ALA A 17 5.89 0.81 -10.47
N ALA A 18 5.45 -0.20 -11.24
CA ALA A 18 5.03 -1.48 -10.71
C ALA A 18 6.20 -2.04 -9.88
N PRO A 19 6.05 -2.16 -8.55
CA PRO A 19 7.09 -2.79 -7.75
C PRO A 19 7.27 -4.21 -8.28
N ALA A 20 8.53 -4.67 -8.29
CA ALA A 20 8.82 -6.06 -8.63
C ALA A 20 7.87 -6.98 -7.83
N PRO A 21 7.30 -8.02 -8.46
CA PRO A 21 6.39 -8.91 -7.78
C PRO A 21 7.09 -9.49 -6.54
N PRO A 22 6.43 -9.50 -5.37
CA PRO A 22 7.04 -9.99 -4.14
C PRO A 22 7.45 -11.45 -4.31
N ALA A 23 8.68 -11.78 -3.93
CA ALA A 23 9.26 -13.11 -4.08
C ALA A 23 8.56 -14.16 -3.20
N SER A 24 7.91 -13.72 -2.11
CA SER A 24 7.20 -14.59 -1.18
C SER A 24 5.91 -13.94 -0.65
N ARG A 25 5.01 -14.76 -0.11
CA ARG A 25 3.80 -14.28 0.60
C ARG A 25 4.17 -13.41 1.81
N ALA A 26 5.28 -13.73 2.50
CA ALA A 26 5.77 -12.93 3.62
C ALA A 26 6.17 -11.51 3.16
N ASP A 27 6.84 -11.40 2.01
CA ASP A 27 7.21 -10.10 1.41
C ASP A 27 5.99 -9.29 0.98
N LEU A 28 4.97 -9.97 0.45
CA LEU A 28 3.70 -9.35 0.11
C LEU A 28 3.01 -8.78 1.37
N LEU A 29 2.91 -9.56 2.45
CA LEU A 29 2.33 -9.12 3.71
C LEU A 29 3.09 -7.94 4.31
N LEU A 30 4.43 -8.01 4.32
CA LEU A 30 5.27 -6.90 4.78
C LEU A 30 5.00 -5.62 3.97
N THR A 31 4.88 -5.75 2.66
CA THR A 31 4.58 -4.62 1.76
C THR A 31 3.20 -4.02 2.04
N LEU A 32 2.18 -4.86 2.22
CA LEU A 32 0.82 -4.40 2.54
C LEU A 32 0.74 -3.73 3.91
N LEU A 33 1.43 -4.26 4.92
CA LEU A 33 1.51 -3.66 6.26
C LEU A 33 2.18 -2.28 6.22
N ARG A 34 3.29 -2.15 5.47
CA ARG A 34 3.96 -0.85 5.27
C ARG A 34 3.05 0.17 4.58
N LYS A 35 2.32 -0.26 3.54
CA LYS A 35 1.32 0.59 2.87
C LYS A 35 0.22 1.02 3.83
N ARG A 36 -0.25 0.13 4.71
CA ARG A 36 -1.28 0.46 5.71
C ARG A 36 -0.78 1.51 6.71
N ALA A 37 0.43 1.36 7.22
CA ALA A 37 1.04 2.35 8.10
C ALA A 37 1.18 3.72 7.41
N ALA A 38 1.57 3.73 6.13
CA ALA A 38 1.62 4.97 5.35
C ALA A 38 0.23 5.60 5.14
N ALA A 39 -0.79 4.79 4.86
CA ALA A 39 -2.17 5.27 4.71
C ALA A 39 -2.72 5.86 6.02
N HIS A 40 -2.44 5.19 7.14
CA HIS A 40 -2.79 5.68 8.46
C HIS A 40 -2.12 7.04 8.77
N ASN A 41 -0.81 7.14 8.54
CA ASN A 41 -0.06 8.37 8.77
C ASN A 41 -0.48 9.51 7.83
N ALA A 42 -1.00 9.19 6.64
CA ALA A 42 -1.54 10.15 5.69
C ALA A 42 -3.00 10.55 5.98
N GLY A 43 -3.64 9.93 6.97
CA GLY A 43 -5.06 10.17 7.28
C GLY A 43 -6.00 9.73 6.15
N ALA A 44 -5.68 8.62 5.47
CA ALA A 44 -6.46 8.08 4.35
C ALA A 44 -7.26 6.82 4.76
N PRO A 45 -8.40 6.97 5.46
CA PRO A 45 -9.13 5.85 6.09
C PRO A 45 -9.69 4.86 5.07
N GLU A 46 -10.15 5.31 3.91
CA GLU A 46 -10.65 4.45 2.83
C GLU A 46 -9.54 3.54 2.27
N LEU A 47 -8.34 4.10 2.11
CA LEU A 47 -7.18 3.34 1.66
C LEU A 47 -6.74 2.35 2.75
N GLU A 48 -6.80 2.75 4.02
CA GLU A 48 -6.51 1.86 5.14
C GLU A 48 -7.50 0.68 5.20
N ALA A 49 -8.80 0.91 5.02
CA ALA A 49 -9.83 -0.12 4.99
C ALA A 49 -9.59 -1.14 3.86
N LEU A 50 -9.34 -0.66 2.65
CA LEU A 50 -9.03 -1.50 1.50
C LEU A 50 -7.76 -2.34 1.71
N LEU A 51 -6.73 -1.76 2.32
CA LEU A 51 -5.50 -2.48 2.66
C LEU A 51 -5.72 -3.53 3.75
N ARG A 52 -6.60 -3.28 4.73
CA ARG A 52 -6.96 -4.27 5.75
C ARG A 52 -7.63 -5.49 5.13
N ASP A 53 -8.52 -5.29 4.16
CA ASP A 53 -9.16 -6.41 3.45
C ASP A 53 -8.13 -7.19 2.63
N GLN A 54 -7.23 -6.53 1.91
CA GLN A 54 -6.16 -7.21 1.17
C GLN A 54 -5.25 -8.03 2.10
N ILE A 55 -4.91 -7.50 3.27
CA ILE A 55 -4.14 -8.23 4.29
C ILE A 55 -4.92 -9.44 4.80
N ARG A 56 -6.22 -9.29 5.04
CA ARG A 56 -7.10 -10.38 5.49
C ARG A 56 -7.18 -11.51 4.47
N TRP A 57 -7.23 -11.19 3.18
CA TRP A 57 -7.19 -12.17 2.09
C TRP A 57 -5.81 -12.86 1.96
N ALA A 58 -4.73 -12.15 2.27
CA ALA A 58 -3.36 -12.69 2.18
C ALA A 58 -2.98 -13.58 3.39
N LEU A 59 -3.62 -13.38 4.54
CA LEU A 59 -3.41 -14.21 5.72
C LEU A 59 -4.20 -15.53 5.60
N PRO A 60 -3.60 -16.68 5.92
CA PRO A 60 -4.33 -17.92 6.10
C PRO A 60 -5.10 -17.81 7.43
N MET A 61 -6.21 -17.09 7.44
CA MET A 61 -7.13 -17.16 8.56
C MET A 61 -7.90 -18.48 8.41
N GLU A 62 -7.47 -19.50 9.16
CA GLU A 62 -8.34 -20.63 9.45
C GLU A 62 -9.64 -20.04 10.03
N ARG A 63 -10.76 -20.28 9.34
CA ARG A 63 -12.07 -19.94 9.87
C ARG A 63 -12.35 -20.98 10.96
N CYS A 64 -11.95 -20.67 12.20
CA CYS A 64 -12.44 -21.37 13.39
C CYS A 64 -13.93 -21.07 13.57
#